data_AF-A0AAQ1HXN7-F1
#
_entry.id   AF-A0AAQ1HXN7-F1
#
_cell.length_a   1.000
_cell.length_b   1.000
_cell.length_c   1.000
_cell.angle_alpha   90.00
_cell.angle_beta   90.00
_cell.angle_gamma   90.00
#
_symmetry.space_group_name_H-M   'P 1'
#
loop_
_entity.id
_entity.type
_entity.pdbx_description
1 polymer ?
#
loop_
_entity_poly.entity_id
_entity_poly.type
_entity_poly.pdbx_seq_one_letter_code
_entity_poly.pdbx_strand_id
1 'polypeptide(L)' 'MERLRKVLLASAINETSAVQVLRQAAAEAVSPVTAAALLTAAKRLEENADALLQAAHRIELALHPDTREEDQAGLAPLE' A
#
# COMPACT_ATOMS: atom_id res chain seq x y z
N MET A 1 10.85 -7.11 -15.86
CA MET A 1 10.27 -6.94 -14.51
C MET A 1 9.96 -5.48 -14.16
N GLU A 2 10.67 -4.49 -14.71
CA GLU A 2 10.43 -3.06 -14.42
C GLU A 2 9.00 -2.57 -14.73
N ARG A 3 8.41 -3.00 -15.85
CA ARG A 3 7.02 -2.67 -16.17
C ARG A 3 6.05 -3.19 -15.11
N LEU A 4 6.27 -4.39 -14.57
CA LEU A 4 5.43 -4.98 -13.53
C LEU A 4 5.54 -4.18 -12.24
N ARG A 5 6.77 -3.79 -11.83
CA ARG A 5 7.00 -2.92 -10.65
C ARG A 5 6.17 -1.63 -10.74
N LYS A 6 6.24 -0.92 -11.87
CA LYS A 6 5.48 0.32 -12.09
C LYS A 6 3.97 0.11 -12.02
N VAL A 7 3.47 -0.98 -12.58
CA VAL A 7 2.04 -1.33 -12.51
C VAL A 7 1.62 -1.60 -11.06
N LEU A 8 2.41 -2.33 -10.28
CA LEU A 8 2.11 -2.59 -8.87
C LEU A 8 2.07 -1.30 -8.03
N LEU A 9 3.02 -0.38 -8.24
CA LEU A 9 3.02 0.93 -7.58
C LEU A 9 1.79 1.77 -7.97
N ALA A 10 1.44 1.82 -9.26
CA ALA A 10 0.24 2.51 -9.71
C ALA A 10 -1.04 1.91 -9.12
N SER A 11 -1.12 0.58 -9.02
CA SER A 11 -2.24 -0.10 -8.37
C SER A 11 -2.32 0.23 -6.88
N ALA A 12 -1.19 0.25 -6.15
CA ALA A 12 -1.18 0.61 -4.73
C ALA A 12 -1.69 2.06 -4.49
N ILE A 13 -1.32 3.00 -5.37
CA ILE A 13 -1.83 4.38 -5.34
C ILE A 13 -3.34 4.42 -5.56
N ASN A 14 -3.85 3.64 -6.52
CA ASN A 14 -5.28 3.55 -6.80
C ASN A 14 -6.06 2.99 -5.60
N GLU A 15 -5.56 1.91 -4.99
CA GLU A 15 -6.16 1.30 -3.79
C GLU A 15 -6.18 2.31 -2.63
N THR A 16 -5.08 3.05 -2.41
CA THR A 16 -4.99 4.09 -1.37
C THR A 16 -5.99 5.23 -1.62
N SER A 17 -6.20 5.61 -2.87
CA SER A 17 -7.19 6.64 -3.23
C SER A 17 -8.62 6.13 -2.97
N ALA A 18 -8.91 4.87 -3.30
CA ALA A 18 -10.21 4.25 -3.01
C ALA A 18 -10.48 4.16 -1.50
N VAL A 19 -9.46 3.86 -0.69
CA VAL A 19 -9.54 3.88 0.79
C VAL A 19 -9.98 5.25 1.29
N GLN A 20 -9.39 6.34 0.81
CA GLN A 20 -9.76 7.70 1.22
C GLN A 20 -11.22 8.00 0.87
N VAL A 21 -11.67 7.63 -0.33
CA VAL A 21 -13.07 7.79 -0.75
C VAL A 21 -14.01 6.98 0.12
N LEU A 22 -13.69 5.71 0.43
CA LEU A 22 -14.53 4.85 1.27
C LEU A 22 -14.61 5.36 2.71
N ARG A 23 -13.50 5.84 3.28
CA ARG A 23 -13.47 6.44 4.62
C ARG A 23 -14.31 7.73 4.68
N GLN A 24 -14.23 8.57 3.66
CA GLN A 24 -15.07 9.77 3.55
C GLN A 24 -16.55 9.40 3.43
N ALA A 25 -16.90 8.47 2.53
CA ALA A 25 -18.27 7.98 2.38
C ALA A 25 -18.81 7.34 3.67
N ALA A 26 -17.97 6.66 4.44
CA ALA A 26 -18.35 6.11 5.74
C ALA A 26 -18.64 7.20 6.78
N ALA A 27 -17.88 8.30 6.77
CA ALA A 27 -18.10 9.45 7.65
C ALA A 27 -19.41 10.19 7.34
N GLU A 28 -19.85 10.16 6.08
CA GLU A 28 -21.10 10.77 5.61
C GLU A 28 -22.31 9.81 5.66
N ALA A 29 -22.09 8.53 5.94
CA ALA A 29 -23.13 7.52 5.91
C ALA A 29 -24.12 7.68 7.07
N VAL A 30 -25.41 7.85 6.74
CA VAL A 30 -26.51 7.92 7.72
C VAL A 30 -26.75 6.59 8.42
N SER A 31 -26.49 5.47 7.74
CA SER A 31 -26.64 4.12 8.30
C SER A 31 -25.34 3.63 8.92
N PRO A 32 -25.32 3.25 10.22
CA PRO A 32 -24.13 2.72 10.88
C PRO A 32 -23.69 1.39 10.27
N VAL A 33 -24.62 0.58 9.75
CA VAL A 33 -24.31 -0.67 9.05
C VAL A 33 -23.57 -0.38 7.75
N THR A 34 -24.00 0.63 6.99
CA THR A 34 -23.33 1.05 5.75
C THR A 34 -21.95 1.63 6.05
N ALA A 35 -21.83 2.49 7.08
CA ALA A 35 -20.53 3.02 7.52
C ALA A 35 -19.55 1.89 7.86
N ALA A 36 -19.99 0.90 8.65
CA ALA A 36 -19.15 -0.25 9.02
C ALA A 36 -18.73 -1.10 7.81
N ALA A 37 -19.64 -1.32 6.85
CA ALA A 37 -19.33 -2.04 5.62
C ALA A 37 -18.28 -1.30 4.76
N LEU A 38 -18.41 0.03 4.63
CA LEU A 38 -17.45 0.87 3.91
C LEU A 38 -16.07 0.88 4.58
N LEU A 39 -16.01 0.97 5.92
CA LEU A 39 -14.76 0.88 6.67
C LEU A 39 -14.11 -0.51 6.55
N THR A 40 -14.91 -1.57 6.53
CA THR A 40 -14.42 -2.94 6.31
C THR A 40 -13.82 -3.09 4.91
N ALA A 41 -14.48 -2.52 3.89
CA ALA A 41 -13.96 -2.50 2.53
C ALA A 41 -12.65 -1.69 2.45
N ALA A 42 -12.61 -0.50 3.07
CA ALA A 42 -11.40 0.33 3.12
C ALA A 42 -10.23 -0.44 3.74
N LYS A 43 -10.44 -1.12 4.88
CA LYS A 43 -9.39 -1.91 5.51
C LYS A 43 -8.82 -3.01 4.60
N ARG A 44 -9.67 -3.69 3.84
CA ARG A 44 -9.22 -4.72 2.87
C ARG A 44 -8.38 -4.11 1.74
N LEU A 45 -8.74 -2.91 1.27
CA LEU A 45 -7.96 -2.22 0.24
C LEU A 45 -6.62 -1.70 0.79
N GLU A 46 -6.55 -1.30 2.07
CA GLU A 46 -5.28 -0.97 2.74
C GLU A 46 -4.35 -2.19 2.78
N GLU A 47 -4.87 -3.35 3.21
CA GLU A 47 -4.11 -4.61 3.22
C GLU A 47 -3.62 -5.01 1.80
N ASN A 48 -4.45 -4.78 0.78
CA ASN A 48 -4.08 -5.00 -0.62
C ASN A 48 -2.99 -4.02 -1.09
N ALA A 49 -3.11 -2.74 -0.76
CA ALA A 49 -2.12 -1.72 -1.12
C ALA A 49 -0.75 -2.07 -0.51
N ASP A 50 -0.71 -2.48 0.75
CA ASP A 50 0.52 -2.92 1.42
C ASP A 50 1.13 -4.15 0.72
N ALA A 51 0.33 -5.14 0.34
CA ALA A 51 0.80 -6.31 -0.38
C ALA A 51 1.39 -5.95 -1.76
N LEU A 52 0.76 -5.00 -2.48
CA LEU A 52 1.25 -4.51 -3.76
C LEU A 52 2.58 -3.75 -3.61
N LEU A 53 2.71 -2.91 -2.57
CA LEU A 53 3.95 -2.20 -2.26
C LEU A 53 5.08 -3.17 -1.91
N GLN A 54 4.81 -4.18 -1.06
CA GLN A 54 5.79 -5.21 -0.72
C GLN A 54 6.23 -6.01 -1.96
N ALA A 55 5.30 -6.35 -2.85
CA ALA A 55 5.63 -7.03 -4.10
C ALA A 55 6.47 -6.15 -5.03
N ALA A 56 6.13 -4.87 -5.17
CA ALA A 56 6.91 -3.91 -5.96
C ALA A 56 8.32 -3.75 -5.40
N HIS A 57 8.47 -3.64 -4.09
CA HIS A 57 9.76 -3.54 -3.42
C HIS A 57 10.61 -4.81 -3.60
N ARG A 58 10.02 -6.01 -3.48
CA ARG A 58 10.75 -7.27 -3.79
C ARG A 58 11.25 -7.32 -5.24
N ILE A 59 10.47 -6.77 -6.17
CA ILE A 59 10.90 -6.66 -7.58
C ILE A 59 12.01 -5.62 -7.73
N GLU A 60 11.96 -4.50 -7.01
CA GLU A 60 13.03 -3.50 -6.98
C GLU A 60 14.36 -4.14 -6.57
N LEU A 61 14.38 -4.84 -5.43
CA LEU A 61 15.58 -5.52 -4.93
C LEU A 61 16.09 -6.62 -5.87
N ALA A 62 15.23 -7.18 -6.73
CA ALA A 62 15.62 -8.17 -7.73
C ALA A 62 16.16 -7.52 -9.01
N LEU A 63 15.72 -6.31 -9.35
CA LEU A 63 16.17 -5.52 -10.51
C LEU A 63 17.45 -4.75 -10.21
N HIS A 64 17.58 -4.28 -8.97
CA HIS A 64 18.66 -3.45 -8.46
C HIS A 64 19.20 -4.13 -7.20
N PRO A 65 20.16 -5.06 -7.31
CA PRO A 65 20.70 -5.74 -6.13
C PRO A 65 21.50 -4.80 -5.22
N ASP A 66 22.05 -3.71 -5.76
CA ASP A 66 22.83 -2.72 -5.01
C ASP A 66 21.96 -1.91 -4.02
N THR A 67 20.65 -1.74 -4.29
CA THR A 67 19.72 -1.12 -3.32
C THR A 67 19.46 -2.00 -2.09
N ARG A 68 19.89 -3.27 -2.06
CA ARG A 68 19.86 -4.09 -0.83
C ARG A 68 20.84 -3.62 0.23
N GLU A 69 21.96 -3.03 -0.16
CA GLU A 69 23.00 -2.61 0.79
C GLU A 69 22.59 -1.33 1.55
N GLU A 70 21.82 -0.44 0.92
CA GLU A 70 21.31 0.78 1.56
C GLU A 70 20.30 0.49 2.70
N ASP A 71 19.43 -0.52 2.53
CA ASP A 71 18.48 -0.94 3.58
C ASP A 71 19.17 -1.61 4.79
N GLN A 72 20.36 -2.23 4.59
CA GLN A 72 21.13 -2.82 5.69
C GLN A 72 22.07 -1.81 6.38
N ALA A 73 22.55 -0.81 5.65
CA ALA A 73 23.43 0.24 6.19
C ALA A 73 22.68 1.27 7.06
N GLY A 74 21.34 1.36 6.95
CA GLY A 74 20.50 2.34 7.66
C GLY A 74 20.11 1.96 9.10
N LEU A 75 20.52 0.81 9.62
CA LEU A 75 20.18 0.33 10.98
C LEU A 75 21.39 0.31 11.93
N ALA A 76 22.32 1.26 11.80
CA ALA A 76 23.26 1.51 12.89
C ALA A 76 22.46 2.10 14.08
N PRO A 77 22.47 1.46 15.27
CA PRO A 77 21.87 2.06 16.47
C PRO A 77 22.60 3.37 16.74
N LEU A 78 21.84 4.46 16.90
CA LEU A 78 22.38 5.69 17.47
C LEU A 78 22.71 5.39 18.95
N GLU A 79 23.99 5.16 19.24
CA GLU A 79 24.53 5.20 20.61
C GLU A 79 24.47 6.61 21.20
#